data_AF-A0A0P8YW87-F1
#
_entry.id   AF-A0A0P8YW87-F1
#
_cell.length_a   1.000
_cell.length_b   1.000
_cell.length_c   1.000
_cell.angle_alpha   90.00
_cell.angle_beta   90.00
_cell.angle_gamma   90.00
#
_symmetry.space_group_name_H-M   'P 1'
#
loop_
_entity.id
_entity.type
_entity.pdbx_description
1 polymer ?
#
loop_
_entity_poly.entity_id
_entity_poly.type
_entity_poly.pdbx_seq_one_letter_code
_entity_poly.pdbx_strand_id
1 'polypeptide(L)'
;MRRLNQVPGATAALVNMRRDLLAMAKTDPGIAALDVDFRHLFASWFNRGFLVLRPINWESPAHILEKIIAYEAVHAIDSWDDLRRRLRPTDRRCFAFFHPAMANEPLIFVEVALTRGIPNSIQDVLTDDRKERPGEDANTSVF
;
A
#
# COMPACT_ATOMS: atom_id res chain seq x y z
N MET A 1 25.22 8.70 5.65
CA MET A 1 24.03 8.01 5.12
C MET A 1 24.32 6.80 4.22
N ARG A 2 25.05 6.90 3.08
CA ARG A 2 25.25 5.75 2.15
C ARG A 2 25.85 4.48 2.78
N ARG A 3 26.75 4.63 3.76
CA ARG A 3 27.34 3.50 4.52
C ARG A 3 26.34 2.79 5.45
N LEU A 4 25.28 3.48 5.89
CA LEU A 4 24.27 2.89 6.78
C LEU A 4 23.40 1.85 6.06
N ASN A 5 23.24 1.97 4.74
CA ASN A 5 22.39 1.06 3.96
C ASN A 5 23.10 -0.23 3.50
N GLN A 6 24.27 -0.52 4.06
CA GLN A 6 25.02 -1.75 3.77
C GLN A 6 24.61 -2.91 4.68
N VAL A 7 23.78 -2.64 5.69
CA VAL A 7 23.31 -3.64 6.66
C VAL A 7 21.91 -4.13 6.25
N PRO A 8 21.61 -5.45 6.35
CA PRO A 8 20.26 -5.95 6.14
C PRO A 8 19.23 -5.19 6.97
N GLY A 9 18.09 -4.81 6.36
CA GLY A 9 17.02 -4.07 7.03
C GLY A 9 17.27 -2.58 7.26
N ALA A 10 18.44 -2.05 6.90
CA ALA A 10 18.77 -0.64 7.09
C ALA A 10 17.84 0.32 6.34
N THR A 11 17.33 -0.07 5.17
CA THR A 11 16.40 0.76 4.41
C THR A 11 15.13 1.06 5.21
N ALA A 12 14.54 0.05 5.87
CA ALA A 12 13.35 0.23 6.70
C ALA A 12 13.63 1.15 7.90
N ALA A 13 14.78 0.97 8.57
CA ALA A 13 15.19 1.83 9.68
C ALA A 13 15.36 3.29 9.23
N LEU A 14 15.94 3.53 8.05
CA LEU A 14 16.11 4.87 7.49
C LEU A 14 14.76 5.50 7.09
N VAL A 15 13.82 4.71 6.56
CA VAL A 15 12.46 5.19 6.27
C VAL A 15 11.75 5.62 7.56
N ASN A 16 11.85 4.83 8.63
CA ASN A 16 11.30 5.18 9.94
C ASN A 16 11.96 6.44 10.51
N MET A 17 13.29 6.55 10.43
CA MET A 17 13.99 7.77 10.85
C MET A 17 13.52 9.00 10.09
N ARG A 18 13.31 8.89 8.77
CA ARG A 18 12.76 9.99 7.97
C ARG A 18 11.35 10.36 8.38
N ARG A 19 10.49 9.38 8.66
CA ARG A 19 9.13 9.63 9.18
C ARG A 19 9.19 10.47 10.45
N ASP A 20 10.07 10.11 11.38
CA ASP A 20 10.21 10.83 12.66
C ASP A 20 10.76 12.25 12.43
N LEU A 21 11.73 12.43 11.53
CA LEU A 21 12.23 13.74 11.13
C LEU A 21 11.15 14.62 10.50
N LEU A 22 10.31 14.06 9.63
CA LEU A 22 9.19 14.78 9.02
C LEU A 22 8.15 15.22 10.07
N ALA A 23 7.94 14.43 11.12
CA ALA A 23 7.07 14.82 12.22
C ALA A 23 7.67 15.98 13.04
N MET A 24 8.97 15.93 13.36
CA MET A 24 9.66 16.99 14.11
C MET A 24 9.81 18.29 13.29
N ALA A 25 9.98 18.20 11.97
CA ALA A 25 10.09 19.36 11.10
C ALA A 25 8.82 20.23 11.07
N LYS A 26 7.66 19.70 11.50
CA LYS A 26 6.42 20.48 11.66
C LYS A 26 6.54 21.52 12.78
N THR A 27 7.40 21.28 13.77
CA THR A 27 7.59 22.15 14.94
C THR A 27 8.94 22.86 14.95
N ASP A 28 9.95 22.34 14.25
CA ASP A 28 11.28 22.94 14.11
C ASP A 28 11.69 23.01 12.62
N PRO A 29 11.56 24.19 11.98
CA PRO A 29 11.96 24.39 10.59
C PRO A 29 13.45 24.14 10.32
N GLY A 30 14.33 24.20 11.33
CA GLY A 30 15.76 23.90 11.18
C GLY A 30 16.03 22.45 10.80
N ILE A 31 15.09 21.54 11.10
CA ILE A 31 15.19 20.11 10.78
C ILE A 31 14.87 19.84 9.30
N ALA A 32 14.16 20.74 8.62
CA ALA A 32 13.74 20.54 7.23
C ALA A 32 14.92 20.35 6.26
N ALA A 33 16.08 20.94 6.56
CA ALA A 33 17.29 20.78 5.75
C ALA A 33 17.78 19.32 5.68
N LEU A 34 17.56 18.53 6.73
CA LEU A 34 17.96 17.12 6.78
C LEU A 34 17.10 16.22 5.87
N ASP A 35 15.85 16.58 5.58
CA ASP A 35 14.97 15.81 4.68
C ASP A 35 15.48 15.80 3.23
N VAL A 36 16.20 16.84 2.81
CA VAL A 36 16.75 16.95 1.45
C VAL A 36 17.69 15.78 1.14
N ASP A 37 18.57 15.43 2.08
CA ASP A 37 19.50 14.31 1.92
C ASP A 37 18.75 12.97 1.85
N PHE A 38 17.73 12.78 2.69
CA PHE A 38 16.88 11.58 2.63
C PHE A 38 16.16 11.45 1.30
N ARG A 39 15.60 12.54 0.77
CA ARG A 39 14.94 12.54 -0.55
C ARG A 39 15.90 12.13 -1.65
N HIS A 40 17.11 12.69 -1.66
CA HIS A 40 18.12 12.35 -2.66
C HIS A 40 18.52 10.86 -2.58
N LEU A 41 18.74 10.34 -1.37
CA LEU A 41 19.09 8.93 -1.16
C LEU A 41 17.96 7.98 -1.55
N PHE A 42 16.73 8.25 -1.11
CA PHE A 42 15.58 7.41 -1.40
C PHE A 42 15.19 7.43 -2.87
N ALA A 43 15.34 8.57 -3.56
CA ALA A 43 15.14 8.63 -5.02
C ALA A 43 16.09 7.68 -5.76
N SER A 44 17.33 7.51 -5.28
CA SER A 44 18.29 6.58 -5.87
C SER A 44 18.04 5.12 -5.47
N TRP A 45 17.55 4.85 -4.26
CA TRP A 45 17.38 3.49 -3.75
C TRP A 45 16.04 2.86 -4.14
N PHE A 46 14.96 3.62 -4.13
CA PHE A 46 13.64 3.19 -4.60
C PHE A 46 13.51 3.45 -6.10
N ASN A 47 14.42 2.85 -6.87
CA ASN A 47 14.37 2.96 -8.31
C ASN A 47 13.11 2.24 -8.83
N ARG A 48 12.32 2.95 -9.63
CA ARG A 48 11.07 2.44 -10.21
C ARG A 48 11.26 1.15 -11.01
N GLY A 49 12.43 0.94 -11.61
CA GLY A 49 12.75 -0.29 -12.36
C GLY A 49 12.80 -1.57 -11.51
N PHE A 50 12.87 -1.44 -10.18
CA PHE A 50 12.81 -2.57 -9.25
C PHE A 50 11.47 -2.69 -8.52
N LEU A 51 10.49 -1.84 -8.83
CA LEU A 51 9.15 -2.00 -8.29
C LEU A 51 8.47 -3.19 -8.97
N VAL A 52 8.05 -4.16 -8.17
CA VAL A 52 7.36 -5.35 -8.64
C VAL A 52 5.90 -5.25 -8.21
N LEU A 53 5.00 -5.19 -9.19
CA LEU A 53 3.56 -5.30 -8.95
C LEU A 53 3.22 -6.77 -8.68
N ARG A 54 2.53 -7.04 -7.57
CA ARG A 54 2.07 -8.39 -7.21
C ARG A 54 0.58 -8.36 -6.90
N PRO A 55 -0.19 -9.38 -7.32
CA PRO A 55 -1.57 -9.54 -6.84
C PRO A 55 -1.55 -9.84 -5.34
N ILE A 56 -2.50 -9.26 -4.61
CA ILE A 56 -2.79 -9.54 -3.21
C ILE A 56 -4.18 -10.17 -3.16
N ASN A 57 -4.26 -11.31 -2.49
CA ASN A 57 -5.48 -12.10 -2.35
C ASN A 57 -5.51 -12.76 -0.96
N TRP A 58 -6.58 -13.48 -0.66
CA TRP A 58 -6.74 -14.14 0.65
C TRP A 58 -5.69 -15.23 0.94
N GLU A 59 -4.98 -15.72 -0.07
CA GLU A 59 -3.89 -16.70 0.07
C GLU A 59 -2.52 -16.03 0.32
N SER A 60 -2.47 -14.70 0.27
CA SER A 60 -1.24 -13.95 0.53
C SER A 60 -0.78 -14.11 1.98
N PRO A 61 0.53 -14.04 2.26
CA PRO A 61 1.04 -14.24 3.61
C PRO A 61 0.38 -13.32 4.64
N ALA A 62 -0.01 -13.86 5.79
CA ALA A 62 -0.73 -13.12 6.83
C ALA A 62 -0.04 -11.81 7.24
N HIS A 63 1.30 -11.82 7.39
CA HIS A 63 2.06 -10.61 7.75
C HIS A 63 1.99 -9.49 6.68
N ILE A 64 1.68 -9.80 5.42
CA ILE A 64 1.41 -8.79 4.38
C ILE A 64 -0.03 -8.30 4.52
N LEU A 65 -0.98 -9.20 4.75
CA LEU A 65 -2.39 -8.85 4.94
C LEU A 65 -2.60 -7.95 6.17
N GLU A 66 -1.89 -8.20 7.27
CA GLU A 66 -1.86 -7.32 8.46
C GLU A 66 -1.39 -5.90 8.13
N LYS A 67 -0.43 -5.77 7.20
CA LYS A 67 0.06 -4.46 6.77
C LYS A 67 -0.94 -3.74 5.87
N ILE A 68 -1.67 -4.47 5.02
CA ILE A 68 -2.78 -3.88 4.25
C ILE A 68 -3.82 -3.31 5.20
N ILE A 69 -4.23 -4.07 6.22
CA ILE A 69 -5.15 -3.59 7.27
C ILE A 69 -4.60 -2.33 7.93
N ALA A 70 -3.33 -2.35 8.35
CA ALA A 70 -2.71 -1.23 9.07
C ALA A 70 -2.49 0.03 8.21
N TYR A 71 -2.37 -0.10 6.89
CA TYR A 71 -2.06 1.00 5.97
C TYR A 71 -3.27 1.51 5.20
N GLU A 72 -4.44 0.91 5.38
CA GLU A 72 -5.66 1.37 4.77
C GLU A 72 -6.05 2.76 5.30
N ALA A 73 -5.76 3.77 4.48
CA ALA A 73 -5.90 5.18 4.82
C ALA A 73 -7.17 5.81 4.24
N VAL A 74 -7.90 5.11 3.36
CA VAL A 74 -9.12 5.63 2.72
C VAL A 74 -10.35 5.12 3.46
N HIS A 75 -10.40 3.81 3.72
CA HIS A 75 -11.55 3.14 4.35
C HIS A 75 -11.09 2.12 5.36
N ALA A 76 -11.02 2.52 6.65
CA ALA A 76 -10.56 1.68 7.75
C ALA A 76 -11.03 0.22 7.60
N ILE A 77 -10.07 -0.71 7.59
CA ILE A 77 -10.35 -2.14 7.67
C ILE A 77 -10.26 -2.52 9.14
N ASP A 78 -11.42 -2.62 9.79
CA ASP A 78 -11.45 -2.81 11.24
C ASP A 78 -11.27 -4.27 11.66
N SER A 79 -11.26 -5.22 10.70
CA SER A 79 -11.14 -6.64 10.99
C SER A 79 -10.60 -7.48 9.82
N TRP A 80 -10.15 -8.69 10.13
CA TRP A 80 -9.83 -9.72 9.14
C TRP A 80 -11.02 -10.11 8.26
N ASP A 81 -12.24 -10.03 8.79
CA ASP A 81 -13.44 -10.34 8.02
C ASP A 81 -13.74 -9.25 6.99
N ASP A 82 -13.52 -7.97 7.32
CA ASP A 82 -13.62 -6.88 6.34
C ASP A 82 -12.56 -7.04 5.24
N LEU A 83 -11.30 -7.29 5.61
CA LEU A 83 -10.25 -7.58 4.63
C LEU A 83 -10.64 -8.75 3.71
N ARG A 84 -11.21 -9.83 4.27
CA ARG A 84 -11.65 -11.00 3.51
C ARG A 84 -12.72 -10.64 2.48
N ARG A 85 -13.68 -9.78 2.82
CA ARG A 85 -14.72 -9.30 1.88
C ARG A 85 -14.15 -8.46 0.74
N ARG A 86 -13.01 -7.81 0.96
CA ARG A 86 -12.30 -7.05 -0.08
C ARG A 86 -11.39 -7.88 -0.96
N LEU A 87 -10.91 -9.04 -0.49
CA LEU A 87 -9.94 -9.86 -1.23
C LEU A 87 -10.47 -11.18 -1.80
N ARG A 88 -11.55 -11.74 -1.24
CA ARG A 88 -12.07 -13.05 -1.65
C ARG A 88 -13.01 -13.01 -2.86
N PRO A 89 -13.92 -12.03 -3.00
CA PRO A 89 -14.85 -12.01 -4.13
C PRO A 89 -14.12 -11.90 -5.47
N THR A 90 -14.64 -12.58 -6.49
CA THR A 90 -13.98 -12.63 -7.81
C THR A 90 -14.04 -11.31 -8.57
N ASP A 91 -14.97 -10.43 -8.18
CA ASP A 91 -15.13 -9.07 -8.67
C ASP A 91 -14.34 -8.04 -7.84
N ARG A 92 -13.43 -8.51 -6.99
CA ARG A 92 -12.40 -7.72 -6.33
C ARG A 92 -11.02 -8.14 -6.78
N ARG A 93 -10.14 -7.16 -6.90
CA ARG A 93 -8.70 -7.35 -7.10
C ARG A 93 -7.97 -6.41 -6.16
N CYS A 94 -6.86 -6.85 -5.60
CA CYS A 94 -5.93 -5.98 -4.91
C CYS A 94 -4.54 -6.24 -5.47
N PHE A 95 -3.76 -5.20 -5.63
CA PHE A 95 -2.39 -5.28 -6.08
C PHE A 95 -1.51 -4.42 -5.19
N ALA A 96 -0.26 -4.83 -5.00
CA ALA A 96 0.72 -4.03 -4.27
C ALA A 96 2.07 -4.00 -4.99
N PHE A 97 2.72 -2.83 -4.93
CA PHE A 97 4.09 -2.64 -5.37
C PHE A 97 5.06 -2.95 -4.24
N PHE A 98 6.01 -3.83 -4.51
CA PHE A 98 7.09 -4.19 -3.61
C PHE A 98 8.43 -3.74 -4.18
N HIS A 99 9.39 -3.45 -3.30
CA HIS A 99 10.76 -3.13 -3.68
C HIS A 99 11.73 -4.09 -2.97
N PRO A 100 12.78 -4.61 -3.62
CA PRO A 100 13.73 -5.55 -3.01
C PRO A 100 14.35 -5.06 -1.69
N ALA A 101 14.58 -3.74 -1.58
CA ALA A 101 15.11 -3.12 -0.35
C ALA A 101 14.15 -3.21 0.85
N MET A 102 12.86 -3.46 0.61
CA MET A 102 11.81 -3.66 1.62
C MET A 102 10.83 -4.75 1.13
N ALA A 103 11.34 -5.97 0.91
CA ALA A 103 10.61 -7.02 0.18
C ALA A 103 9.27 -7.46 0.80
N ASN A 104 9.11 -7.29 2.11
CA ASN A 104 7.87 -7.61 2.84
C ASN A 104 7.04 -6.36 3.15
N GLU A 105 7.27 -5.26 2.44
CA GLU A 105 6.55 -3.99 2.59
C GLU A 105 5.74 -3.69 1.32
N PRO A 106 4.39 -3.71 1.39
CA PRO A 106 3.58 -3.19 0.29
C PRO A 106 3.69 -1.66 0.28
N LEU A 107 4.60 -1.12 -0.55
CA LEU A 107 4.90 0.31 -0.56
C LEU A 107 3.72 1.16 -1.05
N ILE A 108 2.98 0.61 -2.00
CA ILE A 108 1.75 1.16 -2.57
C ILE A 108 0.85 -0.04 -2.80
N PHE A 109 -0.40 0.03 -2.38
CA PHE A 109 -1.41 -0.94 -2.78
C PHE A 109 -2.62 -0.25 -3.38
N VAL A 110 -3.35 -1.01 -4.17
CA VAL A 110 -4.46 -0.54 -4.98
C VAL A 110 -5.55 -1.60 -4.90
N GLU A 111 -6.67 -1.24 -4.32
CA GLU A 111 -7.90 -2.03 -4.38
C GLU A 111 -8.66 -1.68 -5.65
N VAL A 112 -9.21 -2.70 -6.32
CA VAL A 112 -9.95 -2.53 -7.57
C VAL A 112 -11.26 -3.28 -7.47
N ALA A 113 -12.34 -2.56 -7.73
CA ALA A 113 -13.68 -3.11 -7.87
C ALA A 113 -13.99 -3.34 -9.35
N LEU A 114 -14.26 -4.59 -9.71
CA LEU A 114 -14.79 -4.97 -11.01
C LEU A 114 -16.31 -4.76 -10.99
N THR A 115 -16.80 -3.92 -11.91
CA THR A 115 -18.19 -3.45 -11.93
C THR A 115 -18.74 -3.43 -13.35
N ARG A 116 -20.06 -3.21 -13.48
CA ARG A 116 -20.71 -2.90 -14.76
C ARG A 116 -21.11 -1.42 -14.76
N GLY A 117 -20.32 -0.60 -15.44
CA GLY A 117 -20.44 0.86 -15.43
C GLY A 117 -19.74 1.52 -14.23
N ILE A 118 -19.67 2.84 -14.26
CA ILE A 118 -19.05 3.66 -13.21
C ILE A 118 -20.02 3.75 -12.02
N PRO A 119 -19.58 3.43 -10.78
CA PRO A 119 -20.42 3.58 -9.59
C PRO A 119 -20.68 5.06 -9.29
N ASN A 120 -21.85 5.36 -8.73
CA ASN A 120 -22.25 6.72 -8.39
C ASN A 120 -21.85 7.11 -6.95
N SER A 121 -21.51 6.12 -6.12
CA SER A 121 -21.03 6.32 -4.75
C SER A 121 -20.03 5.23 -4.35
N ILE A 122 -19.21 5.54 -3.34
CA ILE A 122 -18.28 4.55 -2.76
C ILE A 122 -19.04 3.47 -1.97
N GLN A 123 -20.21 3.79 -1.43
CA GLN A 123 -21.09 2.83 -0.75
C GLN A 123 -21.53 1.71 -1.70
N ASP A 124 -21.84 2.02 -2.97
CA ASP A 124 -22.16 1.00 -3.99
C ASP A 124 -21.02 -0.01 -4.21
N VAL A 125 -19.80 0.39 -3.86
CA VAL A 125 -18.61 -0.45 -3.92
C VAL A 125 -18.40 -1.18 -2.60
N LEU A 126 -18.53 -0.54 -1.44
CA LEU A 126 -18.11 -1.10 -0.14
C LEU A 126 -19.19 -1.82 0.66
N THR A 127 -20.48 -1.68 0.33
CA THR A 127 -21.57 -2.26 1.15
C THR A 127 -21.50 -3.80 1.24
N ASP A 128 -21.72 -4.32 2.44
CA ASP A 128 -21.71 -5.76 2.75
C ASP A 128 -22.82 -6.55 2.03
N ASP A 129 -23.99 -5.92 1.79
CA ASP A 129 -25.15 -6.58 1.17
C ASP A 129 -25.09 -6.65 -0.37
N ARG A 130 -23.94 -6.31 -0.95
CA ARG A 130 -23.76 -6.37 -2.41
C ARG A 130 -23.82 -7.82 -2.87
N LYS A 131 -24.56 -8.05 -3.96
CA LYS A 131 -24.49 -9.30 -4.70
C LYS A 131 -23.15 -9.38 -5.43
N GLU A 132 -22.30 -10.33 -5.02
CA GLU A 132 -21.08 -10.69 -5.76
C GLU A 132 -21.44 -11.00 -7.21
N ARG A 133 -20.61 -10.52 -8.13
CA ARG A 133 -20.71 -10.80 -9.55
C ARG A 133 -19.48 -11.58 -10.00
N PRO A 134 -19.61 -12.44 -11.02
CA PRO A 134 -18.43 -12.98 -11.69
C PRO A 134 -17.59 -11.82 -12.24
N GLY A 135 -16.28 -11.82 -11.95
CA GLY A 135 -15.37 -10.81 -12.48
C GLY A 135 -15.34 -10.74 -14.01
N GLU A 136 -15.72 -11.82 -14.69
CA GLU A 136 -15.81 -11.94 -16.16
C GLU A 136 -16.94 -11.10 -16.77
N ASP A 137 -17.99 -10.81 -15.98
CA ASP A 137 -19.14 -10.01 -16.43
C ASP A 137 -18.90 -8.50 -16.31
N ALA A 138 -17.76 -8.10 -15.72
CA ALA A 138 -17.40 -6.71 -15.50
C ALA A 138 -16.92 -6.04 -16.80
N ASN A 139 -17.27 -4.76 -16.97
CA ASN A 139 -16.80 -3.93 -18.08
C ASN A 139 -16.10 -2.65 -17.60
N THR A 140 -15.95 -2.47 -16.30
CA THR A 140 -15.35 -1.29 -15.67
C THR A 140 -14.51 -1.72 -14.48
N SER A 141 -13.28 -1.20 -14.40
CA SER A 141 -12.41 -1.31 -13.23
C SER A 141 -12.41 0.04 -12.50
N VAL A 142 -12.74 0.02 -11.21
CA VAL A 142 -12.80 1.21 -10.35
C VAL A 142 -11.69 1.11 -9.33
N PHE A 143 -10.89 2.17 -9.23
CA PHE A 143 -9.73 2.32 -8.35
C PHE A 143 -10.08 3.26 -7.20
#